data_AF-A0A355BB99-F1
#
_entry.id   AF-A0A355BB99-F1
#
_cell.length_a   1.000
_cell.length_b   1.000
_cell.length_c   1.000
_cell.angle_alpha   90.00
_cell.angle_beta   90.00
_cell.angle_gamma   90.00
#
_symmetry.space_group_name_H-M   'P 1'
#
loop_
_entity.id
_entity.type
_entity.pdbx_description
1 polymer ?
#
loop_
_entity_poly.entity_id
_entity_poly.type
_entity_poly.pdbx_seq_one_letter_code
_entity_poly.pdbx_strand_id
1 'polypeptide(L)' 'RAPGSVGASSYPSRVFKGMRMAGRMGSDNVTVQNLRVLKVVADKNLLVVKGCVPGHK' A
#
# COMPACT_ATOMS: atom_id res chain seq x y z
N ARG A 1 -3.34 -11.09 -18.27
CA ARG A 1 -3.64 -9.76 -18.86
C ARG A 1 -2.31 -9.10 -19.20
N ALA A 2 -2.10 -8.68 -20.45
CA ALA A 2 -0.79 -8.19 -20.92
C ALA A 2 -0.56 -6.71 -20.55
N PRO A 3 0.69 -6.28 -20.29
CA PRO A 3 1.02 -4.90 -19.89
C PRO A 3 1.00 -3.89 -21.04
N GLY A 4 0.92 -4.32 -22.30
CA GLY A 4 0.97 -3.42 -23.46
C GLY A 4 2.37 -2.83 -23.69
N SER A 5 2.45 -1.63 -24.26
CA SER A 5 3.71 -0.95 -24.56
C SER A 5 4.39 -0.42 -23.28
N VAL A 6 5.72 -0.48 -23.25
CA VAL A 6 6.56 -0.19 -22.07
C VAL A 6 7.52 1.01 -22.31
N GLY A 7 7.66 1.46 -23.56
CA GLY A 7 8.56 2.56 -23.90
C GLY A 7 8.46 2.97 -25.37
N ALA A 8 9.05 4.11 -25.71
CA ALA A 8 9.13 4.63 -27.07
C ALA A 8 10.42 4.16 -27.77
N SER A 9 10.35 3.93 -29.09
CA SER A 9 11.46 3.36 -29.87
C SER A 9 12.51 4.39 -30.32
N SER A 10 12.12 5.57 -30.82
CA SER A 10 13.05 6.50 -31.51
C SER A 10 13.85 7.42 -30.58
N TYR A 11 13.21 7.99 -29.58
CA TYR A 11 13.84 8.69 -28.47
C TYR A 11 12.85 8.63 -27.30
N PRO A 12 13.23 8.16 -26.10
CA PRO A 12 14.57 7.87 -25.59
C PRO A 12 15.08 6.42 -25.76
N SER A 13 14.38 5.56 -26.54
CA SER A 13 14.80 4.17 -26.85
C SER A 13 15.09 3.29 -25.64
N ARG A 14 14.48 3.61 -24.49
CA ARG A 14 14.67 2.91 -23.22
C ARG A 14 13.41 3.00 -22.39
N VAL A 15 13.30 2.10 -21.41
CA VAL A 15 12.28 2.20 -20.37
C VAL A 15 12.76 3.19 -19.30
N PHE A 16 11.86 4.07 -18.86
CA PHE A 16 12.14 5.00 -17.77
C PHE A 16 12.17 4.28 -16.42
N LYS A 17 13.04 4.73 -15.52
CA LYS A 17 13.07 4.24 -14.13
C LYS A 17 11.72 4.55 -13.46
N GLY A 18 11.19 3.61 -12.70
CA GLY A 18 9.88 3.74 -12.05
C GLY A 18 8.68 3.43 -12.94
N MET A 19 8.89 2.99 -14.19
CA MET A 19 7.80 2.46 -15.02
C MET A 19 7.11 1.30 -14.30
N ARG A 20 5.78 1.36 -14.20
CA ARG A 20 4.99 0.34 -13.50
C ARG A 20 5.05 -0.98 -14.26
N MET A 21 5.52 -2.02 -13.60
CA MET A 21 5.66 -3.37 -14.13
C MET A 21 5.18 -4.40 -13.10
N ALA A 22 5.10 -5.66 -13.52
CA ALA A 22 4.84 -6.76 -12.59
C ALA A 22 5.94 -6.84 -11.52
N GLY A 23 5.55 -7.23 -10.32
CA GLY A 23 6.44 -7.36 -9.17
C GLY A 23 5.69 -7.92 -7.96
N ARG A 24 6.41 -8.15 -6.86
CA ARG A 24 5.79 -8.50 -5.58
C ARG A 24 5.03 -7.28 -5.06
N MET A 25 3.76 -7.47 -4.70
CA MET A 25 2.91 -6.45 -4.09
C MET A 25 2.61 -6.82 -2.63
N GLY A 26 2.62 -5.83 -1.74
CA GLY A 26 2.36 -6.00 -0.31
C GLY A 26 3.59 -6.38 0.50
N SER A 27 3.40 -6.60 1.81
CA SER A 27 4.49 -6.72 2.80
C SER A 27 5.26 -5.42 3.06
N ASP A 28 4.73 -4.29 2.60
CA ASP A 28 5.29 -2.96 2.82
C ASP A 28 4.81 -2.38 4.15
N ASN A 29 5.61 -1.48 4.75
CA ASN A 29 5.21 -0.72 5.93
C ASN A 29 4.25 0.40 5.51
N VAL A 30 3.00 0.32 5.97
CA VAL A 30 1.94 1.27 5.66
C VAL A 30 1.44 1.96 6.93
N THR A 31 1.29 3.28 6.89
CA THR A 31 0.76 4.07 8.01
C THR A 31 -0.61 4.64 7.66
N VAL A 32 -1.62 4.36 8.49
CA VAL A 32 -2.94 5.00 8.40
C VAL A 32 -3.00 6.09 9.47
N GLN A 33 -3.12 7.33 9.03
CA GLN A 33 -3.11 8.50 9.92
C GLN A 33 -4.52 8.86 10.39
N ASN A 34 -4.60 9.54 11.54
CA ASN A 34 -5.82 10.15 12.08
C ASN A 34 -7.00 9.19 12.32
N LEU A 35 -6.71 7.94 12.70
CA LEU A 35 -7.75 7.00 13.12
C LEU A 35 -8.37 7.43 14.46
N ARG A 36 -9.69 7.49 14.52
CA ARG A 36 -10.41 7.90 15.74
C ARG A 36 -10.51 6.74 16.72
N VAL A 37 -10.09 6.95 17.97
CA VAL A 37 -10.32 6.01 19.07
C VAL A 37 -11.77 6.14 19.53
N LEU A 38 -12.52 5.02 19.50
CA LEU A 38 -13.92 4.98 19.91
C LEU A 38 -14.08 4.64 21.39
N LYS A 39 -13.31 3.66 21.87
CA LYS A 39 -13.41 3.19 23.25
C LYS A 39 -12.07 2.62 23.72
N VAL A 40 -11.73 2.91 24.96
CA VAL A 40 -10.62 2.27 25.68
C VAL A 40 -11.25 1.38 26.74
N VAL A 41 -10.96 0.08 26.72
CA VAL A 41 -11.42 -0.86 27.75
C VAL A 41 -10.20 -1.29 28.54
N ALA A 42 -9.88 -0.53 29.59
CA ALA A 42 -8.69 -0.71 30.41
C ALA A 42 -8.66 -2.09 31.08
N ASP A 43 -9.80 -2.57 31.56
CA ASP A 43 -9.90 -3.87 32.27
C ASP A 43 -9.49 -5.08 31.41
N LYS A 44 -9.57 -4.94 30.08
CA LYS A 44 -9.25 -5.99 29.11
C LYS A 44 -8.01 -5.66 28.29
N ASN A 45 -7.35 -4.53 28.54
CA ASN A 45 -6.26 -3.99 27.72
C ASN A 45 -6.61 -3.89 26.22
N LEU A 46 -7.83 -3.45 25.90
CA LEU A 46 -8.32 -3.35 24.52
C LEU A 46 -8.53 -1.90 24.08
N LEU A 47 -8.16 -1.62 22.83
CA LEU A 47 -8.40 -0.37 22.13
C LEU A 47 -9.34 -0.60 20.94
N VAL A 48 -10.45 0.13 20.92
CA VAL A 48 -11.39 0.10 19.79
C VAL A 48 -11.14 1.31 18.91
N VAL A 49 -10.71 1.06 17.68
CA VAL A 49 -10.37 2.09 16.70
C VAL A 49 -11.41 2.10 15.58
N LYS A 50 -11.84 3.28 15.15
CA LYS A 50 -12.72 3.46 13.99
C LYS A 50 -11.89 3.38 12.71
N GLY A 51 -12.03 2.30 11.95
CA GLY A 51 -11.41 2.12 10.63
C GLY A 51 -10.68 0.78 10.49
N CYS A 52 -9.85 0.69 9.46
CA CYS A 52 -9.06 -0.51 9.17
C CYS A 52 -7.59 -0.29 9.55
N VAL A 53 -7.01 -1.28 10.23
CA VAL A 53 -5.56 -1.33 10.54
C VAL A 53 -4.90 -2.24 9.48
N PRO A 54 -3.80 -1.79 8.83
CA PRO A 54 -3.12 -2.61 7.85
C PRO A 54 -2.42 -3.81 8.52
N GLY A 55 -2.54 -4.99 7.91
CA GLY A 55 -1.95 -6.23 8.41
C GLY A 55 -2.95 -7.37 8.51
N HIS A 56 -2.44 -8.60 8.65
CA HIS A 56 -3.26 -9.75 9.05
C HIS A 56 -3.31 -9.84 10.58
N LYS A 57 -4.26 -10.63 11.10
CA LYS A 57 -4.37 -10.92 12.53
C LYS A 57 -3.27 -11.87 12.97
#